data_AF-A0A7Y5LMF8-F1
#
_entry.id   AF-A0A7Y5LMF8-F1
#
_cell.length_a   1.000
_cell.length_b   1.000
_cell.length_c   1.000
_cell.angle_alpha   90.00
_cell.angle_beta   90.00
_cell.angle_gamma   90.00
#
_symmetry.space_group_name_H-M   'P 1'
#
loop_
_entity.id
_entity.type
_entity.pdbx_description
1 polymer ?
#
loop_
_entity_poly.entity_id
_entity_poly.type
_entity_poly.pdbx_seq_one_letter_code
_entity_poly.pdbx_strand_id
1 'polypeptide(L)'
;MKGKNIDGGEVKISVLRGVTRQRRRFSSLWPVLVYGSLAGILVGYWQHVFSPLFAAPETKSTSKATSPPLAALAGKVAEFVGRPEPQITDFQRRIAEAAEIQLASETRYSSDYFRIAYPGGDVPSHVGTGADVIVRSLRAVGIDLQREIHEDRKQNPHHYPLKRWKNKEPDPNIDHRRLANVYAYLLQHAERVTTHVDDSSFVHYQPGDIVMWSWGIGEYPDHAGIVSLRKNTDGVPYVIDLHPKASKITGDNLVTTWSVRAHFRVHPKVFGPVQQAHNGL
;
A
#
# COMPACT_ATOMS: atom_id res chain seq x y z
N MET A 1 -64.57 -6.27 -20.15
CA MET A 1 -65.10 -7.46 -20.85
C MET A 1 -64.32 -7.65 -22.14
N LYS A 2 -63.82 -8.88 -22.39
CA LYS A 2 -63.35 -9.48 -23.66
C LYS A 2 -62.22 -8.72 -24.42
N GLY A 3 -61.02 -9.22 -24.68
CA GLY A 3 -60.51 -10.59 -24.82
C GLY A 3 -60.35 -10.94 -26.31
N LYS A 4 -59.11 -11.07 -26.82
CA LYS A 4 -58.66 -12.18 -27.70
C LYS A 4 -57.21 -12.03 -28.17
N ASN A 5 -56.53 -13.18 -28.12
CA ASN A 5 -55.22 -13.51 -28.68
C ASN A 5 -55.11 -13.25 -30.19
N ILE A 6 -53.88 -13.01 -30.64
CA ILE A 6 -53.40 -13.45 -31.96
C ILE A 6 -52.06 -14.18 -31.78
N ASP A 7 -52.00 -15.33 -32.41
CA ASP A 7 -50.94 -16.34 -32.42
C ASP A 7 -50.34 -16.41 -33.83
N GLY A 8 -49.09 -16.87 -33.92
CA GLY A 8 -48.54 -17.60 -35.06
C GLY A 8 -48.20 -16.84 -36.34
N GLY A 9 -46.92 -16.83 -36.71
CA GLY A 9 -46.49 -16.50 -38.06
C GLY A 9 -44.98 -16.58 -38.28
N GLU A 10 -44.49 -17.78 -38.58
CA GLU A 10 -43.18 -18.01 -39.22
C GLU A 10 -43.02 -17.17 -40.51
N VAL A 11 -41.77 -16.97 -40.95
CA VAL A 11 -41.25 -17.51 -42.23
C VAL A 11 -40.09 -16.66 -42.82
N LYS A 12 -39.04 -17.40 -43.21
CA LYS A 12 -38.01 -17.18 -44.26
C LYS A 12 -36.78 -16.29 -44.04
N ILE A 13 -35.73 -17.05 -43.72
CA ILE A 13 -34.33 -16.95 -44.16
C ILE A 13 -34.20 -16.55 -45.65
N SER A 14 -33.38 -15.53 -45.91
CA SER A 14 -32.77 -15.23 -47.21
C SER A 14 -31.27 -15.54 -47.18
N VAL A 15 -30.83 -16.38 -48.12
CA VAL A 15 -29.46 -16.89 -48.29
C VAL A 15 -28.74 -16.11 -49.41
N LEU A 16 -27.39 -16.19 -49.39
CA LEU A 16 -26.38 -16.00 -50.48
C LEU A 16 -25.69 -14.63 -50.46
N ARG A 17 -24.35 -14.45 -50.43
CA ARG A 17 -23.12 -15.17 -50.85
C ARG A 17 -21.98 -14.65 -49.93
N GLY A 18 -20.83 -15.27 -49.71
CA GLY A 18 -20.11 -16.36 -50.35
C GLY A 18 -18.71 -16.51 -49.71
N VAL A 19 -17.90 -17.35 -50.34
CA VAL A 19 -16.47 -17.66 -50.07
C VAL A 19 -16.22 -18.92 -49.21
N THR A 20 -16.18 -20.01 -49.98
CA THR A 20 -15.48 -21.29 -49.89
C THR A 20 -14.43 -21.53 -48.81
N ARG A 21 -14.65 -22.63 -48.08
CA ARG A 21 -13.78 -23.30 -47.12
C ARG A 21 -12.76 -24.19 -47.83
N GLN A 22 -11.47 -23.87 -47.73
CA GLN A 22 -10.40 -24.77 -48.18
C GLN A 22 -9.91 -25.60 -46.98
N ARG A 23 -10.41 -26.85 -46.86
CA ARG A 23 -9.82 -27.86 -45.98
C ARG A 23 -8.56 -28.42 -46.66
N ARG A 24 -7.38 -28.01 -46.21
CA ARG A 24 -6.15 -28.79 -46.46
C ARG A 24 -6.04 -29.86 -45.37
N ARG A 25 -6.27 -31.12 -45.75
CA ARG A 25 -5.75 -32.29 -45.04
C ARG A 25 -4.23 -32.19 -45.07
N PHE A 26 -3.60 -32.05 -43.90
CA PHE A 26 -2.18 -32.33 -43.78
C PHE A 26 -2.01 -33.79 -43.37
N SER A 27 -1.36 -34.53 -44.25
CA SER A 27 -0.91 -35.90 -44.07
C SER A 27 0.05 -35.99 -42.89
N SER A 28 -0.19 -37.00 -42.07
CA SER A 28 0.78 -37.60 -41.15
C SER A 28 2.09 -37.86 -41.89
N LEU A 29 3.20 -37.28 -41.41
CA LEU A 29 4.59 -37.78 -41.54
C LEU A 29 5.67 -36.72 -41.20
N TRP A 30 5.39 -35.72 -40.36
CA TRP A 30 6.43 -34.75 -39.94
C TRP A 30 6.27 -34.40 -38.45
N PRO A 31 6.81 -35.24 -37.53
CA PRO A 31 7.62 -34.64 -36.45
C PRO A 31 8.71 -35.60 -35.95
N VAL A 32 9.76 -35.89 -36.75
CA VAL A 32 10.95 -36.59 -36.22
C VAL A 32 12.26 -35.84 -36.50
N LEU A 33 12.29 -34.80 -37.34
CA LEU A 33 13.56 -34.13 -37.71
C LEU A 33 13.75 -32.69 -37.22
N VAL A 34 12.83 -32.11 -36.45
CA VAL A 34 13.03 -30.75 -35.87
C VAL A 34 13.41 -30.79 -34.38
N TYR A 35 13.18 -31.90 -33.68
CA TYR A 35 13.62 -32.04 -32.28
C TYR A 35 15.09 -32.46 -32.12
N GLY A 36 15.76 -32.91 -33.19
CA GLY A 36 17.16 -33.34 -33.15
C GLY A 36 18.21 -32.24 -33.24
N SER A 37 17.85 -31.03 -33.70
CA SER A 37 18.84 -30.00 -34.04
C SER A 37 18.88 -28.78 -33.11
N LEU A 38 17.91 -28.61 -32.20
CA LEU A 38 17.99 -27.57 -31.16
C LEU A 38 18.60 -28.07 -29.85
N ALA A 39 18.62 -29.40 -29.60
CA ALA A 39 19.31 -29.97 -28.46
C ALA A 39 20.85 -29.89 -28.59
N GLY A 40 21.40 -29.97 -29.80
CA GLY A 40 22.85 -29.89 -30.05
C GLY A 40 23.44 -28.48 -29.89
N ILE A 41 22.68 -27.43 -30.23
CA ILE A 41 23.14 -26.03 -30.10
C ILE A 41 23.05 -25.58 -28.63
N LEU A 42 22.08 -26.08 -27.86
CA LEU A 42 21.95 -25.79 -26.43
C LEU A 42 23.01 -26.51 -25.57
N VAL A 43 23.52 -27.69 -25.96
CA VAL A 43 24.62 -28.38 -25.25
C VAL A 43 26.00 -27.80 -25.61
N GLY A 44 26.23 -27.43 -26.88
CA GLY A 44 27.49 -26.81 -27.32
C GLY A 44 27.72 -25.41 -26.71
N TYR A 45 26.66 -24.61 -26.56
CA TYR A 45 26.75 -23.30 -25.90
C TYR A 45 26.90 -23.40 -24.38
N TRP A 46 26.40 -24.49 -23.78
CA TRP A 46 26.62 -24.78 -22.37
C TRP A 46 28.09 -25.14 -22.09
N GLN A 47 28.75 -25.93 -22.95
CA GLN A 47 30.17 -26.30 -22.75
C GLN A 47 31.16 -25.17 -23.03
N HIS A 48 30.87 -24.22 -23.92
CA HIS A 48 31.78 -23.08 -24.15
C HIS A 48 31.60 -21.90 -23.20
N VAL A 49 30.43 -21.74 -22.55
CA VAL A 49 30.18 -20.63 -21.61
C VAL A 49 30.34 -21.06 -20.14
N PHE A 50 30.15 -22.34 -19.80
CA PHE A 50 30.25 -22.84 -18.40
C PHE A 50 31.54 -23.63 -18.06
N SER A 51 32.47 -23.85 -18.99
CA SER A 51 33.75 -24.51 -18.65
C SER A 51 34.74 -23.72 -17.78
N PRO A 52 34.64 -22.38 -17.55
CA PRO A 52 35.48 -21.75 -16.53
C PRO A 52 34.91 -21.87 -15.11
N LEU A 53 33.70 -22.40 -14.91
CA LEU A 53 33.08 -22.48 -13.58
C LEU A 53 33.39 -23.76 -12.80
N PHE A 54 34.03 -24.77 -13.42
CA PHE A 54 34.41 -26.02 -12.75
C PHE A 54 35.87 -26.45 -12.96
N ALA A 55 36.73 -25.55 -13.46
CA ALA A 55 38.17 -25.77 -13.34
C ALA A 55 38.57 -25.66 -11.86
N ALA A 56 39.06 -26.77 -11.30
CA ALA A 56 39.67 -26.78 -9.97
C ALA A 56 40.84 -25.77 -9.94
N PRO A 57 40.93 -24.90 -8.93
CA PRO A 57 41.98 -23.89 -8.90
C PRO A 57 43.33 -24.54 -8.63
N GLU A 58 44.26 -24.39 -9.58
CA GLU A 58 45.68 -24.54 -9.28
C GLU A 58 46.13 -23.42 -8.33
N THR A 59 46.88 -23.85 -7.33
CA THR A 59 47.49 -23.12 -6.22
C THR A 59 47.96 -21.70 -6.56
N LYS A 60 47.15 -20.69 -6.20
CA LYS A 60 47.64 -19.34 -5.87
C LYS A 60 46.91 -18.84 -4.63
N SER A 61 47.66 -18.80 -3.52
CA SER A 61 47.41 -18.08 -2.27
C SER A 61 45.96 -18.09 -1.74
N THR A 62 45.70 -18.96 -0.77
CA THR A 62 44.46 -18.96 0.02
C THR A 62 44.34 -17.69 0.85
N SER A 63 43.71 -16.67 0.29
CA SER A 63 42.99 -15.67 1.08
C SER A 63 41.83 -16.39 1.78
N LYS A 64 42.00 -16.61 3.07
CA LYS A 64 41.06 -17.30 3.97
C LYS A 64 39.71 -16.57 3.93
N ALA A 65 38.73 -17.11 3.20
CA ALA A 65 37.34 -16.70 3.34
C ALA A 65 36.92 -16.99 4.78
N THR A 66 36.99 -15.97 5.62
CA THR A 66 36.75 -16.07 7.05
C THR A 66 35.25 -15.99 7.23
N SER A 67 34.59 -17.15 7.35
CA SER A 67 33.24 -17.19 7.91
C SER A 67 33.26 -16.37 9.21
N PRO A 68 32.30 -15.46 9.44
CA PRO A 68 32.29 -14.69 10.66
C PRO A 68 32.38 -15.66 11.84
N PRO A 69 33.28 -15.44 12.80
CA PRO A 69 33.46 -16.36 13.91
C PRO A 69 32.10 -16.56 14.59
N LEU A 70 31.87 -17.76 15.14
CA LEU A 70 30.62 -18.07 15.85
C LEU A 70 30.30 -17.00 16.92
N ALA A 71 31.32 -16.34 17.47
CA ALA A 71 31.23 -15.20 18.37
C ALA A 71 30.71 -13.89 17.72
N ALA A 72 31.00 -13.63 16.44
CA ALA A 72 30.43 -12.50 15.69
C ALA A 72 28.98 -12.76 15.29
N LEU A 73 28.63 -14.01 14.97
CA LEU A 73 27.24 -14.45 14.79
C LEU A 73 26.48 -14.40 16.11
N ALA A 74 27.05 -14.93 17.19
CA ALA A 74 26.49 -14.85 18.54
C ALA A 74 26.40 -13.40 19.04
N GLY A 75 27.34 -12.54 18.67
CA GLY A 75 27.31 -11.11 18.97
C GLY A 75 26.19 -10.39 18.23
N LYS A 76 25.98 -10.67 16.94
CA LYS A 76 24.82 -10.15 16.18
C LYS A 76 23.49 -10.71 16.69
N VAL A 77 23.45 -11.99 17.06
CA VAL A 77 22.27 -12.62 17.65
C VAL A 77 21.98 -12.04 19.03
N ALA A 78 23.00 -11.80 19.87
CA ALA A 78 22.84 -11.15 21.17
C ALA A 78 22.48 -9.66 21.04
N GLU A 79 22.99 -8.95 20.03
CA GLU A 79 22.57 -7.57 19.71
C GLU A 79 21.11 -7.53 19.24
N PHE A 80 20.67 -8.52 18.46
CA PHE A 80 19.29 -8.64 17.99
C PHE A 80 18.33 -9.07 19.11
N VAL A 81 18.72 -10.06 19.92
CA VAL A 81 17.95 -10.57 21.07
C VAL A 81 17.96 -9.57 22.25
N GLY A 82 18.93 -8.66 22.29
CA GLY A 82 19.09 -7.67 23.35
C GLY A 82 18.54 -6.27 23.03
N ARG A 83 18.05 -6.01 21.82
CA ARG A 83 17.36 -4.74 21.53
C ARG A 83 15.97 -4.81 22.15
N PRO A 84 15.64 -3.95 23.12
CA PRO A 84 14.26 -3.85 23.57
C PRO A 84 13.39 -3.52 22.36
N GLU A 85 12.27 -4.26 22.19
CA GLU A 85 11.21 -3.85 21.25
C GLU A 85 10.99 -2.34 21.46
N PRO A 86 10.97 -1.53 20.38
CA PRO A 86 10.80 -0.10 20.53
C PRO A 86 9.54 0.16 21.35
N GLN A 87 9.70 0.86 22.47
CA GLN A 87 8.57 1.11 23.34
C GLN A 87 7.62 2.12 22.68
N ILE A 88 6.38 1.71 22.48
CA ILE A 88 5.33 2.59 21.99
C ILE A 88 5.05 3.69 23.00
N THR A 89 5.06 4.94 22.53
CA THR A 89 4.68 6.10 23.35
C THR A 89 3.17 6.16 23.57
N ASP A 90 2.71 6.83 24.64
CA ASP A 90 1.27 7.07 24.85
C ASP A 90 0.62 7.83 23.69
N PHE A 91 1.40 8.70 23.02
CA PHE A 91 0.96 9.40 21.82
C PHE A 91 0.64 8.43 20.67
N GLN A 92 1.59 7.55 20.33
CA GLN A 92 1.40 6.53 19.29
C GLN A 92 0.28 5.55 19.65
N ARG A 93 0.21 5.14 20.93
CA ARG A 93 -0.83 4.24 21.43
C ARG A 93 -2.22 4.82 21.19
N ARG A 94 -2.45 6.10 21.51
CA ARG A 94 -3.73 6.78 21.30
C ARG A 94 -4.14 6.85 19.84
N ILE A 95 -3.19 7.00 18.91
CA ILE A 95 -3.47 6.95 17.46
C ILE A 95 -3.94 5.55 17.09
N ALA A 96 -3.23 4.51 17.53
CA ALA A 96 -3.58 3.12 17.24
C ALA A 96 -4.94 2.74 17.83
N GLU A 97 -5.22 3.10 19.09
CA GLU A 97 -6.50 2.85 19.75
C GLU A 97 -7.66 3.56 19.03
N ALA A 98 -7.45 4.80 18.56
CA ALA A 98 -8.44 5.50 17.77
C ALA A 98 -8.72 4.81 16.42
N ALA A 99 -7.73 4.15 15.82
CA ALA A 99 -7.95 3.30 14.66
C ALA A 99 -8.73 2.03 15.03
N GLU A 100 -8.41 1.36 16.14
CA GLU A 100 -9.15 0.18 16.62
C GLU A 100 -10.63 0.48 16.89
N ILE A 101 -10.94 1.64 17.48
CA ILE A 101 -12.33 2.07 17.69
C ILE A 101 -13.08 2.17 16.36
N GLN A 102 -12.42 2.63 15.30
CA GLN A 102 -13.03 2.73 13.98
C GLN A 102 -13.30 1.36 13.35
N LEU A 103 -12.51 0.32 13.67
CA LEU A 103 -12.75 -1.04 13.19
C LEU A 103 -14.11 -1.60 13.63
N ALA A 104 -14.63 -1.16 14.79
CA ALA A 104 -15.95 -1.53 15.30
C ALA A 104 -17.10 -0.70 14.70
N SER A 105 -16.81 0.29 13.84
CA SER A 105 -17.82 1.16 13.25
C SER A 105 -18.49 0.53 12.02
N GLU A 106 -19.68 1.00 11.68
CA GLU A 106 -20.39 0.62 10.45
C GLU A 106 -19.97 1.48 9.23
N THR A 107 -18.78 2.08 9.27
CA THR A 107 -18.28 2.95 8.20
C THR A 107 -18.15 2.19 6.89
N ARG A 108 -18.77 2.71 5.82
CA ARG A 108 -18.64 2.17 4.47
C ARG A 108 -17.74 3.04 3.60
N TYR A 109 -17.15 2.40 2.59
CA TYR A 109 -16.34 3.14 1.62
C TYR A 109 -17.21 4.15 0.83
N SER A 110 -16.86 5.43 0.87
CA SER A 110 -17.30 6.45 -0.08
C SER A 110 -16.24 7.52 -0.26
N SER A 111 -15.93 7.81 -1.53
CA SER A 111 -15.05 8.89 -1.95
C SER A 111 -15.81 10.15 -2.37
N ASP A 112 -17.09 10.27 -2.00
CA ASP A 112 -17.92 11.40 -2.40
C ASP A 112 -17.42 12.71 -1.78
N TYR A 113 -17.71 13.81 -2.48
CA TYR A 113 -17.40 15.14 -1.99
C TYR A 113 -18.48 15.63 -1.03
N PHE A 114 -18.08 16.12 0.14
CA PHE A 114 -18.98 16.70 1.13
C PHE A 114 -18.53 18.12 1.45
N ARG A 115 -19.49 19.05 1.58
CA ARG A 115 -19.21 20.34 2.18
C ARG A 115 -19.24 20.18 3.70
N ILE A 116 -18.15 20.50 4.37
CA ILE A 116 -17.95 20.24 5.79
C ILE A 116 -17.45 21.50 6.50
N ALA A 117 -17.58 21.53 7.83
CA ALA A 117 -17.08 22.64 8.64
C ALA A 117 -15.56 22.77 8.54
N TYR A 118 -15.03 23.94 8.88
CA TYR A 118 -13.59 24.18 8.95
C TYR A 118 -13.28 25.17 10.09
N PRO A 119 -12.28 24.88 10.96
CA PRO A 119 -11.55 23.61 11.09
C PRO A 119 -12.40 22.53 11.79
N GLY A 120 -11.88 21.29 11.86
CA GLY A 120 -12.51 20.18 12.59
C GLY A 120 -13.73 19.55 11.91
N GLY A 121 -13.96 19.79 10.62
CA GLY A 121 -14.98 19.10 9.84
C GLY A 121 -14.66 17.61 9.63
N ASP A 122 -15.70 16.82 9.42
CA ASP A 122 -15.62 15.41 9.03
C ASP A 122 -16.78 15.10 8.09
N VAL A 123 -16.62 14.05 7.29
CA VAL A 123 -17.72 13.46 6.51
C VAL A 123 -18.70 12.73 7.43
N PRO A 124 -19.91 12.36 6.96
CA PRO A 124 -20.83 11.59 7.78
C PRO A 124 -20.16 10.33 8.35
N SER A 125 -20.42 10.03 9.63
CA SER A 125 -19.70 8.98 10.37
C SER A 125 -19.83 7.58 9.78
N HIS A 126 -20.88 7.32 9.00
CA HIS A 126 -21.13 6.05 8.34
C HIS A 126 -20.40 5.91 6.99
N VAL A 127 -19.61 6.90 6.57
CA VAL A 127 -18.80 6.84 5.34
C VAL A 127 -17.35 7.28 5.54
N GLY A 128 -16.47 6.84 4.63
CA GLY A 128 -15.09 7.31 4.56
C GLY A 128 -14.22 6.57 3.55
N THR A 129 -12.92 6.85 3.64
CA THR A 129 -11.81 6.26 2.89
C THR A 129 -10.64 5.98 3.83
N GLY A 130 -9.56 5.36 3.35
CA GLY A 130 -8.34 5.18 4.15
C GLY A 130 -7.74 6.49 4.67
N ALA A 131 -7.91 7.60 3.92
CA ALA A 131 -7.50 8.92 4.41
C ALA A 131 -8.34 9.37 5.62
N ASP A 132 -9.64 9.08 5.62
CA ASP A 132 -10.55 9.44 6.71
C ASP A 132 -10.22 8.65 7.99
N VAL A 133 -9.74 7.39 7.86
CA VAL A 133 -9.22 6.60 8.98
C VAL A 133 -8.03 7.30 9.64
N ILE A 134 -7.09 7.82 8.84
CA ILE A 134 -5.92 8.55 9.33
C ILE A 134 -6.35 9.85 10.02
N VAL A 135 -7.23 10.63 9.38
CA VAL A 135 -7.73 11.92 9.90
C VAL A 135 -8.35 11.75 11.28
N ARG A 136 -9.24 10.76 11.44
CA ARG A 136 -9.91 10.47 12.71
C ARG A 136 -8.92 9.96 13.77
N SER A 137 -7.94 9.14 13.38
CA SER A 137 -6.93 8.61 14.31
C SER A 137 -6.01 9.71 14.84
N LEU A 138 -5.57 10.62 13.98
CA LEU A 138 -4.71 11.75 14.39
C LEU A 138 -5.46 12.82 15.20
N ARG A 139 -6.78 12.95 14.99
CA ARG A 139 -7.60 13.86 15.79
C ARG A 139 -7.67 13.42 17.26
N ALA A 140 -7.57 12.12 17.55
CA ALA A 140 -7.51 11.61 18.93
C ALA A 140 -6.29 12.10 19.72
N VAL A 141 -5.25 12.58 19.03
CA VAL A 141 -4.05 13.20 19.62
C VAL A 141 -3.93 14.70 19.33
N GLY A 142 -5.03 15.34 18.93
CA GLY A 142 -5.10 16.79 18.74
C GLY A 142 -4.55 17.31 17.40
N ILE A 143 -4.28 16.42 16.44
CA ILE A 143 -3.83 16.80 15.10
C ILE A 143 -5.04 16.79 14.15
N ASP A 144 -5.49 17.98 13.73
CA ASP A 144 -6.57 18.12 12.74
C ASP A 144 -6.00 18.23 11.32
N LEU A 145 -5.83 17.09 10.64
CA LEU A 145 -5.27 17.06 9.29
C LEU A 145 -6.00 17.95 8.28
N GLN A 146 -7.31 18.22 8.49
CA GLN A 146 -8.05 19.17 7.68
C GLN A 146 -7.40 20.56 7.71
N ARG A 147 -7.20 21.11 8.91
CA ARG A 147 -6.52 22.39 9.12
C ARG A 147 -5.07 22.33 8.68
N GLU A 148 -4.35 21.31 9.10
CA GLU A 148 -2.90 21.21 8.89
C GLU A 148 -2.54 21.18 7.40
N ILE A 149 -3.22 20.35 6.61
CA ILE A 149 -2.97 20.27 5.18
C ILE A 149 -3.47 21.53 4.47
N HIS A 150 -4.62 22.08 4.85
CA HIS A 150 -5.16 23.27 4.20
C HIS A 150 -4.24 24.49 4.38
N GLU A 151 -3.74 24.73 5.59
CA GLU A 151 -2.84 25.85 5.86
C GLU A 151 -1.44 25.61 5.27
N ASP A 152 -0.90 24.39 5.34
CA ASP A 152 0.38 24.08 4.69
C ASP A 152 0.29 24.21 3.16
N ARG A 153 -0.84 23.81 2.54
CA ARG A 153 -1.07 24.03 1.10
C ARG A 153 -1.10 25.50 0.70
N LYS A 154 -1.71 26.38 1.52
CA LYS A 154 -1.72 27.83 1.26
C LYS A 154 -0.32 28.42 1.30
N GLN A 155 0.49 27.98 2.25
CA GLN A 155 1.84 28.52 2.48
C GLN A 155 2.85 27.92 1.50
N ASN A 156 2.73 26.63 1.20
CA ASN A 156 3.71 25.82 0.46
C ASN A 156 3.08 25.08 -0.72
N PRO A 157 2.39 25.77 -1.66
CA PRO A 157 1.64 25.10 -2.73
C PRO A 157 2.49 24.21 -3.65
N HIS A 158 3.80 24.48 -3.74
CA HIS A 158 4.75 23.74 -4.56
C HIS A 158 5.12 22.35 -4.03
N HIS A 159 4.85 22.05 -2.75
CA HIS A 159 5.02 20.70 -2.20
C HIS A 159 3.94 19.72 -2.66
N TYR A 160 2.83 20.24 -3.20
CA TYR A 160 1.64 19.45 -3.49
C TYR A 160 1.49 19.15 -4.98
N PRO A 161 0.89 18.01 -5.34
CA PRO A 161 0.75 17.60 -6.74
C PRO A 161 -0.44 18.27 -7.43
N LEU A 162 -0.43 19.60 -7.50
CA LEU A 162 -1.54 20.42 -8.00
C LEU A 162 -1.98 20.06 -9.43
N LYS A 163 -1.08 19.48 -10.23
CA LYS A 163 -1.37 19.04 -11.61
C LYS A 163 -2.37 17.88 -11.68
N ARG A 164 -2.68 17.20 -10.57
CA ARG A 164 -3.64 16.09 -10.52
C ARG A 164 -5.10 16.54 -10.60
N TRP A 165 -5.39 17.80 -10.31
CA TRP A 165 -6.77 18.30 -10.18
C TRP A 165 -7.02 19.54 -11.02
N LYS A 166 -8.28 19.72 -11.43
CA LYS A 166 -8.72 20.94 -12.13
C LYS A 166 -8.64 22.17 -11.21
N ASN A 167 -9.06 22.01 -9.95
CA ASN A 167 -8.91 23.05 -8.93
C ASN A 167 -7.52 22.95 -8.31
N LYS A 168 -6.73 24.03 -8.44
CA LYS A 168 -5.38 24.13 -7.87
C LYS A 168 -5.37 24.84 -6.51
N GLU A 169 -6.46 25.52 -6.15
CA GLU A 169 -6.57 26.22 -4.88
C GLU A 169 -6.74 25.24 -3.70
N PRO A 170 -6.34 25.64 -2.48
CA PRO A 170 -6.71 24.95 -1.24
C PRO A 170 -8.23 24.79 -1.10
N ASP A 171 -8.68 23.57 -0.85
CA ASP A 171 -10.08 23.22 -0.59
C ASP A 171 -10.21 22.47 0.75
N PRO A 172 -10.71 23.14 1.81
CA PRO A 172 -10.76 22.58 3.14
C PRO A 172 -11.73 21.39 3.24
N ASN A 173 -12.60 21.20 2.24
CA ASN A 173 -13.59 20.12 2.23
C ASN A 173 -13.01 18.76 1.83
N ILE A 174 -11.84 18.73 1.17
CA ILE A 174 -11.37 17.50 0.51
C ILE A 174 -9.85 17.33 0.57
N ASP A 175 -9.06 18.36 0.86
CA ASP A 175 -7.60 18.26 0.75
C ASP A 175 -6.96 17.22 1.65
N HIS A 176 -7.43 17.09 2.88
CA HIS A 176 -6.98 16.08 3.84
C HIS A 176 -7.46 14.66 3.50
N ARG A 177 -8.43 14.54 2.59
CA ARG A 177 -8.97 13.25 2.11
C ARG A 177 -8.25 12.76 0.84
N ARG A 178 -7.38 13.59 0.25
CA ARG A 178 -6.56 13.23 -0.92
C ARG A 178 -5.26 12.62 -0.44
N LEU A 179 -5.08 11.31 -0.63
CA LEU A 179 -3.86 10.61 -0.19
C LEU A 179 -2.57 11.20 -0.78
N ALA A 180 -2.63 11.78 -1.98
CA ALA A 180 -1.49 12.49 -2.56
C ALA A 180 -1.10 13.76 -1.77
N ASN A 181 -2.08 14.47 -1.19
CA ASN A 181 -1.82 15.60 -0.29
C ASN A 181 -1.37 15.14 1.09
N VAL A 182 -1.99 14.08 1.63
CA VAL A 182 -1.57 13.48 2.92
C VAL A 182 -0.11 13.04 2.84
N TYR A 183 0.26 12.36 1.74
CA TYR A 183 1.64 11.97 1.47
C TYR A 183 2.59 13.18 1.42
N ALA A 184 2.25 14.22 0.64
CA ALA A 184 3.05 15.44 0.54
C ALA A 184 3.26 16.12 1.90
N TYR A 185 2.21 16.20 2.72
CA TYR A 185 2.28 16.74 4.08
C TYR A 185 3.19 15.89 4.98
N LEU A 186 2.98 14.57 5.03
CA LEU A 186 3.78 13.67 5.87
C LEU A 186 5.26 13.66 5.48
N LEU A 187 5.61 13.86 4.20
CA LEU A 187 7.01 13.98 3.78
C LEU A 187 7.76 15.14 4.43
N GLN A 188 7.05 16.18 4.89
CA GLN A 188 7.61 17.38 5.52
C GLN A 188 7.47 17.36 7.05
N HIS A 189 6.43 16.69 7.57
CA HIS A 189 5.98 16.86 8.96
C HIS A 189 6.05 15.57 9.80
N ALA A 190 6.49 14.44 9.24
CA ALA A 190 6.61 13.16 9.93
C ALA A 190 7.97 12.50 9.70
N GLU A 191 8.36 11.62 10.62
CA GLU A 191 9.53 10.76 10.47
C GLU A 191 9.25 9.72 9.37
N ARG A 192 10.21 9.54 8.46
CA ARG A 192 10.16 8.43 7.50
C ARG A 192 10.75 7.18 8.13
N VAL A 193 9.96 6.12 8.14
CA VAL A 193 10.36 4.81 8.65
C VAL A 193 10.64 3.89 7.47
N THR A 194 11.36 2.78 7.70
CA THR A 194 11.67 1.80 6.66
C THR A 194 10.41 1.29 5.96
N THR A 195 10.47 1.19 4.65
CA THR A 195 9.46 0.53 3.80
C THR A 195 9.85 -0.90 3.45
N HIS A 196 10.99 -1.38 3.95
CA HIS A 196 11.43 -2.76 3.74
C HIS A 196 10.48 -3.73 4.44
N VAL A 197 10.22 -4.86 3.80
CA VAL A 197 9.29 -5.88 4.30
C VAL A 197 10.02 -7.22 4.33
N ASP A 198 10.46 -7.61 5.51
CA ASP A 198 10.99 -8.93 5.85
C ASP A 198 10.74 -9.21 7.35
N ASP A 199 11.02 -10.43 7.80
CA ASP A 199 10.78 -10.86 9.19
C ASP A 199 11.49 -9.97 10.22
N SER A 200 12.66 -9.42 9.88
CA SER A 200 13.43 -8.54 10.75
C SER A 200 12.93 -7.09 10.76
N SER A 201 12.16 -6.68 9.75
CA SER A 201 11.69 -5.31 9.60
C SER A 201 10.39 -5.03 10.35
N PHE A 202 9.61 -6.06 10.70
CA PHE A 202 8.31 -5.90 11.36
C PHE A 202 8.38 -5.15 12.70
N VAL A 203 9.51 -5.23 13.40
CA VAL A 203 9.76 -4.46 14.63
C VAL A 203 9.70 -2.93 14.41
N HIS A 204 9.93 -2.47 13.18
CA HIS A 204 9.90 -1.05 12.84
C HIS A 204 8.50 -0.51 12.53
N TYR A 205 7.52 -1.39 12.28
CA TYR A 205 6.12 -1.03 12.08
C TYR A 205 5.44 -0.98 13.45
N GLN A 206 5.49 0.18 14.08
CA GLN A 206 4.96 0.38 15.42
C GLN A 206 3.49 0.82 15.35
N PRO A 207 2.66 0.45 16.33
CA PRO A 207 1.27 0.89 16.34
C PRO A 207 1.15 2.41 16.28
N GLY A 208 0.19 2.89 15.50
CA GLY A 208 -0.02 4.32 15.24
C GLY A 208 0.78 4.88 14.07
N ASP A 209 1.73 4.12 13.51
CA ASP A 209 2.40 4.51 12.27
C ASP A 209 1.43 4.51 11.09
N ILE A 210 1.68 5.37 10.11
CA ILE A 210 0.90 5.49 8.88
C ILE A 210 1.64 4.75 7.76
N VAL A 211 0.99 3.77 7.16
CA VAL A 211 1.54 3.02 6.02
C VAL A 211 0.72 3.36 4.77
N MET A 212 1.40 3.57 3.65
CA MET A 212 0.78 3.94 2.38
C MET A 212 1.25 3.02 1.25
N TRP A 213 0.33 2.67 0.37
CA TRP A 213 0.53 1.78 -0.77
C TRP A 213 0.15 2.44 -2.09
N SER A 214 0.64 1.85 -3.17
CA SER A 214 0.15 2.10 -4.53
C SER A 214 -0.26 0.78 -5.18
N TRP A 215 -1.51 0.63 -5.57
CA TRP A 215 -1.98 -0.52 -6.35
C TRP A 215 -1.60 -0.42 -7.84
N GLY A 216 -1.12 0.74 -8.31
CA GLY A 216 -0.70 0.96 -9.70
C GLY A 216 0.66 1.67 -9.85
N ILE A 217 1.00 1.99 -11.11
CA ILE A 217 2.23 2.69 -11.52
C ILE A 217 2.21 4.21 -11.26
N GLY A 218 1.39 4.67 -10.32
CA GLY A 218 1.23 6.09 -9.99
C GLY A 218 2.39 6.66 -9.18
N GLU A 219 2.63 7.97 -9.31
CA GLU A 219 3.62 8.69 -8.52
C GLU A 219 3.24 8.82 -7.03
N TYR A 220 1.95 8.74 -6.71
CA TYR A 220 1.41 8.96 -5.36
C TYR A 220 0.71 7.71 -4.82
N PRO A 221 0.68 7.52 -3.49
CA PRO A 221 -0.14 6.48 -2.87
C PRO A 221 -1.61 6.62 -3.22
N ASP A 222 -2.28 5.49 -3.45
CA ASP A 222 -3.73 5.38 -3.68
C ASP A 222 -4.45 4.63 -2.55
N HIS A 223 -3.69 4.13 -1.58
CA HIS A 223 -4.21 3.53 -0.36
C HIS A 223 -3.35 3.83 0.86
N ALA A 224 -3.95 3.82 2.05
CA ALA A 224 -3.25 4.01 3.31
C ALA A 224 -4.05 3.48 4.51
N GLY A 225 -3.36 3.29 5.63
CA GLY A 225 -3.92 2.82 6.88
C GLY A 225 -3.01 3.06 8.07
N ILE A 226 -3.48 2.70 9.26
CA ILE A 226 -2.78 2.85 10.54
C ILE A 226 -2.33 1.47 11.03
N VAL A 227 -1.08 1.35 11.46
CA VAL A 227 -0.59 0.13 12.11
C VAL A 227 -1.35 -0.12 13.41
N SER A 228 -1.93 -1.31 13.53
CA SER A 228 -2.74 -1.78 14.66
C SER A 228 -1.89 -2.05 15.90
N LEU A 229 -2.55 -2.13 17.06
CA LEU A 229 -1.93 -2.69 18.28
C LEU A 229 -1.67 -4.20 18.16
N ARG A 230 -2.29 -4.86 17.18
CA ARG A 230 -2.25 -6.30 16.98
C ARG A 230 -1.18 -6.68 15.97
N LYS A 231 -0.54 -7.82 16.22
CA LYS A 231 0.35 -8.53 15.29
C LYS A 231 -0.13 -9.98 15.18
N ASN A 232 0.20 -10.67 14.09
CA ASN A 232 -0.02 -12.11 13.99
C ASN A 232 1.06 -12.89 14.79
N THR A 233 1.00 -14.23 14.76
CA THR A 233 1.96 -15.11 15.46
C THR A 233 3.39 -14.96 14.95
N ASP A 234 3.57 -14.50 13.71
CA ASP A 234 4.88 -14.31 13.07
C ASP A 234 5.40 -12.88 13.29
N GLY A 235 4.71 -12.06 14.09
CA GLY A 235 5.08 -10.67 14.36
C GLY A 235 4.68 -9.68 13.26
N VAL A 236 4.01 -10.13 12.19
CA VAL A 236 3.50 -9.25 11.12
C VAL A 236 2.43 -8.33 11.70
N PRO A 237 2.54 -7.01 11.53
CA PRO A 237 1.54 -6.07 12.01
C PRO A 237 0.25 -6.14 11.18
N TYR A 238 -0.89 -6.08 11.87
CA TYR A 238 -2.15 -5.73 11.21
C TYR A 238 -2.18 -4.24 10.91
N VAL A 239 -2.92 -3.85 9.87
CA VAL A 239 -3.17 -2.45 9.52
C VAL A 239 -4.67 -2.24 9.45
N ILE A 240 -5.12 -1.15 10.08
CA ILE A 240 -6.50 -0.68 10.02
C ILE A 240 -6.66 0.31 8.88
N ASP A 241 -7.55 0.00 7.95
CA ASP A 241 -7.69 0.72 6.71
C ASP A 241 -9.12 0.63 6.14
N LEU A 242 -9.39 1.39 5.09
CA LEU A 242 -10.66 1.39 4.38
C LEU A 242 -10.44 1.60 2.88
N HIS A 243 -10.87 0.64 2.07
CA HIS A 243 -10.70 0.70 0.62
C HIS A 243 -11.90 0.18 -0.18
N PRO A 244 -12.02 0.52 -1.49
CA PRO A 244 -13.18 0.15 -2.29
C PRO A 244 -13.50 -1.35 -2.27
N LYS A 245 -12.48 -2.21 -2.32
CA LYS A 245 -12.63 -3.67 -2.37
C LYS A 245 -13.11 -4.25 -1.03
N ALA A 246 -12.70 -3.69 0.11
CA ALA A 246 -13.19 -4.13 1.42
C ALA A 246 -14.59 -3.62 1.72
N SER A 247 -14.98 -2.45 1.20
CA SER A 247 -16.26 -1.75 1.42
C SER A 247 -16.59 -1.34 2.88
N LYS A 248 -15.84 -1.85 3.85
CA LYS A 248 -15.89 -1.56 5.29
C LYS A 248 -14.47 -1.47 5.84
N ILE A 249 -14.33 -0.97 7.07
CA ILE A 249 -13.02 -0.92 7.73
C ILE A 249 -12.50 -2.34 7.98
N THR A 250 -11.23 -2.55 7.69
CA THR A 250 -10.51 -3.82 7.81
C THR A 250 -9.35 -3.69 8.79
N GLY A 251 -8.81 -4.83 9.21
CA GLY A 251 -7.70 -4.95 10.15
C GLY A 251 -6.83 -6.12 9.72
N ASP A 252 -6.15 -5.98 8.58
CA ASP A 252 -5.54 -7.08 7.82
C ASP A 252 -4.01 -6.96 7.75
N ASN A 253 -3.32 -8.06 7.43
CA ASN A 253 -1.86 -8.09 7.24
C ASN A 253 -1.46 -7.55 5.86
N LEU A 254 -1.64 -6.24 5.65
CA LEU A 254 -1.45 -5.61 4.35
C LEU A 254 0.03 -5.33 4.01
N VAL A 255 0.89 -5.23 5.02
CA VAL A 255 2.33 -4.92 4.87
C VAL A 255 3.05 -5.97 4.02
N THR A 256 2.67 -7.25 4.13
CA THR A 256 3.23 -8.34 3.32
C THR A 256 2.43 -8.63 2.05
N THR A 257 1.18 -8.14 1.97
CA THR A 257 0.28 -8.39 0.84
C THR A 257 0.54 -7.42 -0.30
N TRP A 258 0.88 -6.16 0.00
CA TRP A 258 1.10 -5.10 -0.98
C TRP A 258 2.44 -4.42 -0.76
N SER A 259 3.08 -3.99 -1.86
CA SER A 259 4.34 -3.25 -1.80
C SER A 259 4.15 -1.91 -1.06
N VAL A 260 4.74 -1.79 0.12
CA VAL A 260 4.72 -0.57 0.92
C VAL A 260 5.48 0.52 0.17
N ARG A 261 4.79 1.62 -0.15
CA ARG A 261 5.38 2.76 -0.85
C ARG A 261 5.98 3.76 0.12
N ALA A 262 5.31 3.98 1.23
CA ALA A 262 5.75 4.93 2.24
C ALA A 262 5.28 4.50 3.62
N HIS A 263 6.08 4.84 4.63
CA HIS A 263 5.83 4.51 6.02
C HIS A 263 6.28 5.69 6.87
N PHE A 264 5.37 6.21 7.67
CA PHE A 264 5.56 7.43 8.45
C PHE A 264 5.22 7.23 9.91
N ARG A 265 6.02 7.85 10.78
CA ARG A 265 5.74 7.99 12.20
C ARG A 265 5.52 9.45 12.56
N VAL A 266 4.37 9.71 13.17
CA VAL A 266 4.01 11.05 13.64
C VAL A 266 4.49 11.18 15.08
N HIS A 267 5.05 12.35 15.39
CA HIS A 267 5.51 12.71 16.73
C HIS A 267 4.61 13.80 17.32
N PRO A 268 4.55 13.92 18.67
CA PRO A 268 3.90 15.06 19.29
C PRO A 268 4.46 16.36 18.73
N LYS A 269 3.58 17.24 18.25
CA LYS A 269 4.01 18.61 17.98
C LYS A 269 4.46 19.21 19.30
N VAL A 270 5.70 19.70 19.33
CA VAL A 270 6.17 20.52 20.45
C VAL A 270 5.39 21.83 20.38
N PHE A 271 4.21 21.86 20.99
CA PHE A 271 3.51 23.10 21.22
C PHE A 271 4.30 23.84 22.32
N GLY A 272 4.69 25.09 22.05
CA GLY A 272 4.99 26.03 23.13
C GLY A 272 3.82 26.05 24.13
N PRO A 273 4.07 26.43 25.41
CA PRO A 273 3.12 26.21 26.49
C PRO A 273 1.70 26.61 26.11
N VAL A 274 0.78 25.67 26.28
CA VAL A 274 -0.67 25.90 26.13
C VAL A 274 -1.01 27.09 27.02
N GLN A 275 -1.31 28.22 26.40
CA GLN A 275 -1.79 29.38 27.13
C GLN A 275 -3.16 28.98 27.68
N GLN A 276 -3.18 28.59 28.94
CA GLN A 276 -4.41 28.28 29.66
C GLN A 276 -5.30 29.49 29.52
N ALA A 277 -6.49 29.28 28.94
CA ALA A 277 -7.53 30.30 28.94
C ALA A 277 -7.78 30.68 30.40
N HIS A 278 -7.45 31.92 30.74
CA HIS A 278 -7.88 32.55 31.97
C HIS A 278 -9.40 32.52 31.98
N ASN A 279 -9.99 31.58 32.73
CA ASN A 279 -11.37 31.68 33.14
C ASN A 279 -11.43 32.75 34.23
N GLY A 280 -11.78 33.97 33.82
CA GLY A 280 -12.21 35.01 34.73
C GLY A 280 -13.57 34.66 35.36
N LEU A 281 -13.60 34.74 36.69
CA LEU A 281 -14.76 35.17 37.46
C LEU A 281 -14.34 36.46 38.18
#